data_AF-A0A522WLZ1-F1
#
_entry.id   AF-A0A522WLZ1-F1
#
_cell.length_a   1.000
_cell.length_b   1.000
_cell.length_c   1.000
_cell.angle_alpha   90.00
_cell.angle_beta   90.00
_cell.angle_gamma   90.00
#
_symmetry.space_group_name_H-M   'P 1'
#
loop_
_entity.id
_entity.type
_entity.pdbx_description
1 polymer ?
#
loop_
_entity_poly.entity_id
_entity_poly.type
_entity_poly.pdbx_seq_one_letter_code
_entity_poly.pdbx_strand_id
1 'polypeptide(L)'
;LAHVTPCYDKNGEIVGYHSNRRVPKAEAVATVKPLYETLLGIETRAGDRKAGLEQSFAALVKTVGDLGFDSYDRLVMTISR
;
A
#
# COMPACT_ATOMS: atom_id res chain seq x y z
N LEU A 1 -3.06 8.27 6.09
CA LEU A 1 -3.86 9.53 6.14
C LEU A 1 -3.06 10.62 5.45
N ALA A 2 -3.62 11.29 4.44
CA ALA A 2 -3.03 12.47 3.83
C ALA A 2 -3.82 13.70 4.30
N HIS A 3 -3.12 14.72 4.78
CA HIS A 3 -3.72 16.02 5.09
C HIS A 3 -3.50 16.92 3.90
N VAL A 4 -4.57 17.55 3.40
CA VAL A 4 -4.51 18.44 2.25
C VAL A 4 -4.99 19.82 2.70
N THR A 5 -4.16 20.84 2.46
CA THR A 5 -4.47 22.22 2.83
C THR A 5 -4.36 23.10 1.58
N PRO A 6 -5.39 23.90 1.24
CA PRO A 6 -5.31 24.84 0.14
C PRO A 6 -4.24 25.91 0.42
N CYS A 7 -3.50 26.28 -0.63
CA CYS A 7 -2.57 27.39 -0.63
C CYS A 7 -3.25 28.60 -1.27
N TYR A 8 -3.18 29.76 -0.62
CA TYR A 8 -3.80 30.99 -1.09
C TYR A 8 -2.76 31.99 -1.55
N ASP A 9 -3.09 32.79 -2.56
CA ASP A 9 -2.33 33.99 -2.90
C ASP A 9 -2.71 35.18 -2.00
N LYS A 10 -2.11 36.35 -2.28
CA LYS A 10 -2.37 37.60 -1.54
C LYS A 10 -3.79 38.13 -1.68
N ASN A 11 -4.54 37.68 -2.68
CA ASN A 11 -5.93 38.07 -2.93
C ASN A 11 -6.92 37.08 -2.29
N GLY A 12 -6.42 36.00 -1.66
CA GLY A 12 -7.25 34.95 -1.09
C GLY A 12 -7.74 33.92 -2.12
N GLU A 13 -7.16 33.89 -3.31
CA GLU A 13 -7.49 32.89 -4.33
C GLU A 13 -6.67 31.61 -4.12
N ILE A 14 -7.29 30.45 -4.31
CA ILE A 14 -6.59 29.16 -4.20
C ILE A 14 -5.64 29.02 -5.39
N VAL A 15 -4.34 28.90 -5.12
CA VAL A 15 -3.29 28.72 -6.13
C VAL A 15 -2.66 27.32 -6.11
N GLY A 16 -3.09 26.47 -5.18
CA GLY A 16 -2.64 25.08 -5.11
C GLY A 16 -3.07 24.38 -3.83
N TYR A 17 -2.50 23.20 -3.59
CA TYR A 17 -2.75 22.41 -2.38
C TYR A 17 -1.44 21.81 -1.89
N HIS A 18 -1.16 21.95 -0.58
CA HIS A 18 -0.10 21.22 0.08
C HIS A 18 -0.65 19.89 0.62
N SER A 19 -0.04 18.76 0.23
CA SER A 19 -0.38 17.45 0.75
C SER A 19 0.74 16.92 1.65
N ASN A 20 0.43 16.69 2.93
CA ASN A 20 1.34 16.06 3.87
C ASN A 20 0.90 14.62 4.18
N ARG A 21 1.81 13.67 4.04
CA ARG A 21 1.60 12.27 4.40
C ARG A 21 2.43 11.92 5.62
N ARG A 22 1.80 11.26 6.60
CA ARG A 22 2.53 10.68 7.73
C ARG A 22 3.37 9.50 7.24
N VAL A 23 4.63 9.48 7.69
CA VAL A 23 5.54 8.35 7.49
C VAL A 23 4.96 7.11 8.20
N PRO A 24 4.93 5.94 7.55
CA PRO A 24 4.49 4.69 8.19
C PRO A 24 5.38 4.33 9.39
N LYS A 25 4.80 3.64 10.39
CA LYS A 25 5.59 3.09 11.50
C LYS A 25 6.57 2.04 10.98
N ALA A 26 7.79 2.01 11.52
CA ALA A 26 8.81 1.05 11.11
C ALA A 26 8.35 -0.42 11.30
N GLU A 27 7.60 -0.70 12.37
CA GLU A 27 7.02 -2.01 12.65
C GLU A 27 5.99 -2.44 11.59
N ALA A 28 5.18 -1.51 11.09
CA ALA A 28 4.22 -1.76 10.02
C ALA A 28 4.95 -2.18 8.73
N VAL A 29 6.04 -1.47 8.41
CA VAL A 29 6.89 -1.79 7.26
C VAL A 29 7.56 -3.15 7.44
N ALA A 30 8.11 -3.42 8.63
CA ALA A 30 8.71 -4.72 8.94
C ALA A 30 7.70 -5.88 8.82
N THR A 31 6.45 -5.64 9.22
CA THR A 31 5.37 -6.64 9.17
C THR A 31 4.96 -6.97 7.74
N VAL A 32 4.86 -5.97 6.85
CA VAL A 32 4.39 -6.17 5.47
C VAL A 32 5.51 -6.59 4.50
N LYS A 33 6.77 -6.34 4.84
CA LYS A 33 7.92 -6.63 3.97
C LYS A 33 8.01 -8.11 3.53
N PRO A 34 7.85 -9.12 4.41
CA PRO A 34 7.92 -10.53 3.99
C PRO A 34 6.83 -10.93 2.99
N LEU A 35 5.64 -10.33 3.11
CA LEU A 35 4.57 -10.53 2.13
C LEU A 35 5.03 -10.05 0.76
N TYR A 36 5.53 -8.81 0.66
CA TYR A 36 6.00 -8.26 -0.61
C TYR A 36 7.20 -9.01 -1.20
N GLU A 37 8.13 -9.48 -0.37
CA GLU A 37 9.23 -10.34 -0.83
C GLU A 37 8.72 -11.64 -1.45
N THR A 38 7.68 -12.24 -0.87
CA THR A 38 7.03 -13.44 -1.41
C THR A 38 6.40 -13.16 -2.77
N LEU A 39 5.63 -12.07 -2.87
CA LEU A 39 4.95 -11.64 -4.11
C LEU A 39 5.96 -11.35 -5.24
N LEU A 40 6.99 -10.56 -4.94
CA LEU A 40 8.05 -10.26 -5.89
C LEU A 40 8.78 -11.53 -6.34
N GLY A 41 8.99 -12.49 -5.43
CA GLY A 41 9.56 -13.79 -5.76
C GLY A 41 8.71 -14.58 -6.76
N ILE A 42 7.38 -14.55 -6.62
CA ILE A 42 6.46 -15.20 -7.56
C ILE A 42 6.59 -14.55 -8.95
N GLU A 43 6.53 -13.22 -9.01
CA GLU A 43 6.62 -12.47 -10.27
C GLU A 43 7.96 -12.69 -10.97
N THR A 44 9.06 -12.73 -10.21
CA THR A 44 10.42 -12.89 -10.75
C THR A 44 10.66 -14.30 -11.29
N ARG A 45 10.04 -15.32 -10.70
CA ARG A 45 10.17 -16.72 -11.15
C ARG A 45 9.26 -17.06 -12.33
N ALA A 46 8.24 -16.24 -12.59
CA ALA A 46 7.35 -16.46 -13.71
C ALA A 46 8.06 -16.19 -15.04
N GLY A 47 7.96 -17.12 -15.98
CA GLY A 47 8.50 -16.94 -17.34
C GLY A 47 7.72 -15.94 -18.19
N ASP A 48 6.50 -15.59 -17.77
CA ASP A 48 5.64 -14.57 -18.40
C ASP A 48 5.19 -13.54 -17.35
N ARG A 49 5.29 -12.26 -17.71
CA ARG A 49 5.02 -11.15 -16.79
C ARG A 49 3.54 -11.08 -16.38
N LYS A 50 2.62 -11.37 -17.30
CA LYS A 50 1.18 -11.32 -17.02
C LYS A 50 0.80 -12.45 -16.08
N ALA A 51 1.25 -13.67 -16.39
CA ALA A 51 1.03 -14.83 -15.53
C ALA A 51 1.64 -14.64 -14.14
N GLY A 52 2.84 -14.06 -14.05
CA GLY A 52 3.48 -13.75 -12.77
C GLY A 52 2.65 -12.78 -11.92
N LEU A 53 2.10 -11.73 -12.53
CA LEU A 53 1.24 -10.78 -11.83
C LEU A 53 -0.07 -11.42 -11.37
N GLU A 54 -0.72 -12.24 -12.21
CA GLU A 54 -1.94 -12.97 -11.85
C GLU A 54 -1.70 -13.92 -10.67
N GLN A 55 -0.59 -14.65 -10.68
CA GLN A 55 -0.19 -15.56 -9.59
C GLN A 55 0.13 -14.81 -8.30
N SER A 56 0.89 -13.71 -8.39
CA SER A 56 1.23 -12.85 -7.27
C SER A 56 -0.03 -12.23 -6.63
N PHE A 57 -0.96 -11.74 -7.46
CA PHE A 57 -2.22 -11.21 -6.97
C PHE A 57 -3.08 -12.27 -6.28
N ALA A 58 -3.17 -13.48 -6.83
CA ALA A 58 -3.88 -14.59 -6.18
C ALA A 58 -3.24 -14.96 -4.83
N ALA A 59 -1.90 -14.96 -4.75
CA ALA A 59 -1.18 -15.19 -3.49
C ALA A 59 -1.46 -14.08 -2.46
N LEU A 60 -1.49 -12.81 -2.88
CA LEU A 60 -1.84 -11.68 -2.02
C LEU A 60 -3.24 -11.87 -1.42
N VAL A 61 -4.25 -12.13 -2.25
CA VAL A 61 -5.64 -12.33 -1.81
C VAL A 61 -5.72 -13.50 -0.82
N LYS A 62 -5.05 -14.62 -1.13
CA LYS A 62 -5.00 -15.78 -0.25
C LYS A 62 -4.36 -15.43 1.10
N THR A 63 -3.18 -14.79 1.11
CA THR A 63 -2.49 -14.44 2.36
C THR A 63 -3.31 -13.48 3.21
N VAL A 64 -3.96 -12.48 2.61
CA VAL A 64 -4.86 -11.55 3.32
C VAL A 64 -6.01 -12.33 3.98
N GLY A 65 -6.63 -13.26 3.26
CA GLY A 65 -7.69 -14.12 3.79
C GLY A 65 -7.21 -15.09 4.88
N ASP A 66 -6.04 -15.71 4.71
CA ASP A 66 -5.44 -16.61 5.70
C ASP A 66 -5.10 -15.89 7.02
N LEU A 67 -4.76 -14.60 6.93
CA LEU A 67 -4.55 -13.72 8.08
C LEU A 67 -5.86 -13.25 8.74
N GLY A 68 -7.03 -13.63 8.21
CA GLY A 68 -8.34 -13.31 8.75
C GLY A 68 -8.87 -11.93 8.35
N PHE A 69 -8.30 -11.29 7.32
CA PHE A 69 -8.78 -10.00 6.82
C PHE A 69 -9.70 -10.20 5.61
N ASP A 70 -10.75 -9.39 5.56
CA ASP A 70 -11.71 -9.32 4.45
C ASP A 70 -11.18 -8.53 3.24
N SER A 71 -10.14 -7.71 3.45
CA SER A 71 -9.54 -6.88 2.43
C SER A 71 -8.09 -6.51 2.75
N TYR A 72 -7.32 -6.21 1.71
CA TYR A 72 -5.96 -5.70 1.85
C TYR A 72 -5.93 -4.36 2.60
N ASP A 73 -6.90 -3.48 2.33
CA ASP A 73 -7.02 -2.20 3.04
C ASP A 73 -7.21 -2.41 4.54
N ARG A 74 -7.99 -3.42 4.94
CA ARG A 74 -8.17 -3.73 6.36
C ARG A 74 -6.89 -4.24 7.02
N LEU A 75 -6.12 -5.07 6.34
CA LEU A 75 -4.78 -5.48 6.79
C LEU A 75 -3.88 -4.25 6.99
N VAL A 76 -3.77 -3.38 5.97
CA VAL A 76 -2.91 -2.18 6.02
C VAL A 76 -3.33 -1.23 7.14
N MET A 77 -4.63 -0.97 7.30
CA MET A 77 -5.15 -0.14 8.39
C MET A 77 -4.83 -0.72 9.76
N THR A 78 -4.83 -2.04 9.90
CA THR A 78 -4.58 -2.73 11.18
C THR A 78 -3.11 -2.60 11.57
N ILE A 79 -2.19 -2.84 10.64
CA ILE A 79 -0.74 -2.76 10.93
C ILE A 79 -0.24 -1.31 11.01
N SER A 80 -0.99 -0.34 10.47
CA SER A 80 -0.62 1.09 10.47
C SER A 80 -1.13 1.88 11.69
N ARG A 81 -1.95 1.27 12.55
CA ARG A 81 -2.50 1.91 13.75
C ARG A 81 -1.47 2.09 14.85
#